data_AF-A0A5B1RE38-F1
#
_entry.id   AF-A0A5B1RE38-F1
#
_cell.length_a   1.000
_cell.length_b   1.000
_cell.length_c   1.000
_cell.angle_alpha   90.00
_cell.angle_beta   90.00
_cell.angle_gamma   90.00
#
_symmetry.space_group_name_H-M   'P 1'
#
loop_
_entity.id
_entity.type
_entity.pdbx_description
1 polymer ?
#
loop_
_entity_poly.entity_id
_entity_poly.type
_entity_poly.pdbx_seq_one_letter_code
_entity_poly.pdbx_strand_id
1 'polypeptide(L)'
;MSSDPSVVLSQPHRAWLQEHLTDFRNADEPKAKDGVLKAVTSLFCKKFHIPEKDTKLWPQVIKDFMYLYGRQREHRDLKRWTKEVKYRDVIADYKAKEISAAMAKGKIGTYQGAMKFVVDNLSAEEEKMLQAIFKSWTDNGVPLKKQQEIAARYGARYIREFTDHMLATCGISCVVIASSVTADGQRATLLHDYLPEYGGRGLVDAVPNYKDVKMSAAMNSWELSFDEPAPPKVVKGQPRILVEMNDKKQLMYPEYDPKWHSDTKKTLVRDIVNATYGGPVHELARVTED
;
A
#
# COMPACT_ATOMS: atom_id res chain seq x y z
N MET A 1 -1.36 -40.96 15.07
CA MET A 1 -1.29 -40.18 13.82
C MET A 1 0.08 -39.53 13.77
N SER A 2 0.94 -39.92 12.82
CA SER A 2 2.34 -39.48 12.72
C SER A 2 2.41 -38.02 12.31
N SER A 3 2.93 -37.16 13.18
CA SER A 3 3.35 -35.81 12.82
C SER A 3 4.57 -35.91 11.91
N ASP A 4 4.40 -35.65 10.63
CA ASP A 4 5.51 -35.56 9.68
C ASP A 4 6.36 -34.32 10.04
N PRO A 5 7.63 -34.46 10.44
CA PRO A 5 8.44 -33.32 10.83
C PRO A 5 8.78 -32.50 9.59
N SER A 6 8.07 -31.39 9.37
CA SER A 6 8.38 -30.48 8.27
C SER A 6 9.81 -29.95 8.43
N VAL A 7 10.70 -30.35 7.52
CA VAL A 7 12.10 -29.91 7.51
C VAL A 7 12.18 -28.41 7.20
N VAL A 8 12.77 -27.63 8.10
CA VAL A 8 12.91 -26.16 7.96
C VAL A 8 14.35 -25.79 7.58
N LEU A 9 14.50 -24.91 6.57
CA LEU A 9 15.80 -24.33 6.21
C LEU A 9 16.31 -23.40 7.31
N SER A 10 17.42 -23.78 7.95
CA SER A 10 18.19 -22.93 8.86
C SER A 10 18.84 -21.75 8.11
N GLN A 11 19.31 -20.74 8.83
CA GLN A 11 19.98 -19.58 8.22
C GLN A 11 21.23 -19.96 7.39
N PRO A 12 22.11 -20.88 7.84
CA PRO A 12 23.21 -21.39 7.01
C PRO A 12 22.74 -22.09 5.73
N HIS A 13 21.65 -22.85 5.78
CA HIS A 13 21.09 -23.51 4.60
C HIS A 13 20.64 -22.47 3.56
N ARG A 14 19.96 -21.41 4.01
CA ARG A 14 19.47 -20.34 3.13
C ARG A 14 20.61 -19.55 2.51
N ALA A 15 21.64 -19.20 3.29
CA ALA A 15 22.81 -18.47 2.80
C ALA A 15 23.53 -19.25 1.69
N TRP A 16 23.72 -20.56 1.89
CA TRP A 16 24.35 -21.41 0.88
C TRP A 16 23.49 -21.54 -0.39
N LEU A 17 22.16 -21.73 -0.25
CA LEU A 17 21.27 -21.78 -1.42
C LEU A 17 21.21 -20.46 -2.20
N GLN A 18 21.44 -19.31 -1.56
CA GLN A 18 21.49 -18.02 -2.24
C GLN A 18 22.63 -17.92 -3.26
N GLU A 19 23.77 -18.55 -2.99
CA GLU A 19 24.93 -18.56 -3.89
C GLU A 19 24.60 -19.26 -5.23
N HIS A 20 23.64 -20.19 -5.22
CA HIS A 20 23.22 -20.97 -6.39
C HIS A 20 21.98 -20.42 -7.10
N LEU A 21 21.40 -19.30 -6.63
CA LEU A 21 20.23 -18.70 -7.27
C LEU A 21 20.53 -18.17 -8.68
N THR A 22 21.76 -17.74 -8.95
CA THR A 22 22.17 -17.22 -10.25
C THR A 22 22.09 -18.29 -11.33
N ASP A 23 22.60 -19.50 -11.04
CA ASP A 23 22.55 -20.63 -11.96
C ASP A 23 21.10 -21.02 -12.30
N PHE A 24 20.22 -20.98 -11.29
CA PHE A 24 18.80 -21.27 -11.46
C PHE A 24 18.04 -20.17 -12.21
N ARG A 25 18.46 -18.91 -12.07
CA ARG A 25 17.89 -17.76 -12.80
C ARG A 25 18.25 -17.81 -14.28
N ASN A 26 19.50 -18.17 -14.59
CA ASN A 26 20.02 -18.23 -15.96
C ASN A 26 19.53 -19.45 -16.75
N ALA A 27 18.89 -20.42 -16.09
CA ALA A 27 18.27 -21.55 -16.76
C ALA A 27 16.90 -21.12 -17.32
N ASP A 28 16.82 -20.78 -18.61
CA ASP A 28 15.58 -20.25 -19.20
C ASP A 28 14.47 -21.31 -19.31
N GLU A 29 14.83 -22.56 -19.61
CA GLU A 29 13.86 -23.64 -19.83
C GLU A 29 13.54 -24.42 -18.55
N PRO A 30 12.29 -24.92 -18.38
CA PRO A 30 11.91 -25.77 -17.25
C PRO A 30 12.81 -26.99 -17.05
N LYS A 31 13.25 -27.63 -18.15
CA LYS A 31 14.16 -28.78 -18.09
C LYS A 31 15.55 -28.40 -17.58
N ALA A 32 16.06 -27.22 -17.95
CA ALA A 32 17.33 -26.71 -17.46
C ALA A 32 17.24 -26.39 -15.95
N LYS A 33 16.12 -25.80 -15.50
CA LYS A 33 15.85 -25.56 -14.08
C LYS A 33 15.81 -26.83 -13.25
N ASP A 34 15.20 -27.90 -13.77
CA ASP A 34 15.19 -29.21 -13.11
C ASP A 34 16.60 -29.82 -13.02
N GLY A 35 17.44 -29.60 -14.03
CA GLY A 35 18.85 -29.98 -14.01
C GLY A 35 19.63 -29.25 -12.91
N VAL A 36 19.46 -27.93 -12.81
CA VAL A 36 20.06 -27.11 -11.75
C VAL A 36 19.56 -27.54 -10.38
N LEU A 37 18.25 -27.78 -10.21
CA LEU A 37 17.69 -28.25 -8.94
C LEU A 37 18.31 -29.58 -8.49
N LYS A 38 18.42 -30.56 -9.40
CA LYS A 38 19.07 -31.84 -9.07
C LYS A 38 20.52 -31.66 -8.63
N ALA A 39 21.28 -30.81 -9.33
CA ALA A 39 22.66 -30.53 -8.99
C ALA A 39 22.79 -29.82 -7.62
N VAL A 40 22.01 -28.77 -7.40
CA VAL A 40 22.00 -28.00 -6.15
C VAL A 40 21.54 -28.86 -4.98
N THR A 41 20.51 -29.69 -5.14
CA THR A 41 20.07 -30.63 -4.10
C THR A 41 21.16 -31.64 -3.73
N SER A 42 21.85 -32.22 -4.72
CA SER A 42 22.95 -33.16 -4.46
C SER A 42 24.10 -32.49 -3.71
N LEU A 43 24.52 -31.29 -4.14
CA LEU A 43 25.56 -30.50 -3.49
C LEU A 43 25.14 -30.07 -2.07
N PHE A 44 23.89 -29.68 -1.88
CA PHE A 44 23.34 -29.28 -0.58
C PHE A 44 23.40 -30.44 0.42
N CYS A 45 22.89 -31.62 0.02
CA CYS A 45 22.88 -32.79 0.89
C CYS A 45 24.31 -33.22 1.26
N LYS A 46 25.26 -33.10 0.34
CA LYS A 46 26.69 -33.35 0.61
C LYS A 46 27.30 -32.32 1.55
N LYS A 47 27.03 -31.02 1.33
CA LYS A 47 27.60 -29.92 2.12
C LYS A 47 27.16 -29.97 3.58
N PHE A 48 25.88 -30.26 3.82
CA PHE A 48 25.28 -30.27 5.16
C PHE A 48 25.23 -31.66 5.80
N HIS A 49 25.90 -32.66 5.19
CA HIS A 49 25.99 -34.02 5.69
C HIS A 49 24.60 -34.60 6.04
N ILE A 50 23.64 -34.37 5.15
CA ILE A 50 22.26 -34.82 5.35
C ILE A 50 22.22 -36.34 5.32
N PRO A 51 21.66 -37.01 6.36
CA PRO A 51 21.54 -38.46 6.38
C PRO A 51 20.77 -39.02 5.18
N GLU A 52 21.16 -40.21 4.72
CA GLU A 52 20.59 -40.85 3.52
C GLU A 52 19.09 -41.15 3.64
N LYS A 53 18.62 -41.34 4.89
CA LYS A 53 17.21 -41.50 5.24
C LYS A 53 16.38 -40.22 5.05
N ASP A 54 17.01 -39.05 5.17
CA ASP A 54 16.34 -37.74 5.16
C ASP A 54 16.45 -37.06 3.78
N THR A 55 17.28 -37.59 2.89
CA THR A 55 17.56 -37.03 1.55
C THR A 55 16.34 -36.97 0.64
N LYS A 56 15.27 -37.72 0.97
CA LYS A 56 13.99 -37.68 0.24
C LYS A 56 13.13 -36.46 0.60
N LEU A 57 13.38 -35.80 1.73
CA LEU A 57 12.58 -34.67 2.24
C LEU A 57 13.09 -33.31 1.74
N TRP A 58 14.39 -33.20 1.50
CA TRP A 58 15.05 -31.95 1.08
C TRP A 58 14.79 -31.47 -0.36
N PRO A 59 14.56 -32.34 -1.38
CA PRO A 59 14.35 -31.90 -2.75
C PRO A 59 13.19 -30.91 -2.87
N GLN A 60 12.09 -31.15 -2.15
CA GLN A 60 10.92 -30.28 -2.16
C GLN A 60 11.20 -28.94 -1.47
N VAL A 61 11.84 -28.97 -0.29
CA VAL A 61 12.19 -27.76 0.47
C VAL A 61 13.16 -26.86 -0.32
N ILE A 62 14.14 -27.45 -0.99
CA ILE A 62 15.10 -26.73 -1.85
C ILE A 62 14.37 -26.19 -3.08
N LYS A 63 13.53 -27.00 -3.73
CA LYS A 63 12.72 -26.57 -4.88
C LYS A 63 11.88 -25.33 -4.52
N ASP A 64 11.18 -25.37 -3.40
CA ASP A 64 10.33 -24.24 -2.96
C ASP A 64 11.16 -22.98 -2.71
N PHE A 65 12.34 -23.11 -2.07
CA PHE A 65 13.27 -22.00 -1.91
C PHE A 65 13.74 -21.41 -3.25
N MET A 66 14.20 -22.27 -4.16
CA MET A 66 14.74 -21.85 -5.46
C MET A 66 13.65 -21.21 -6.34
N TYR A 67 12.41 -21.70 -6.32
CA TYR A 67 11.30 -21.07 -7.04
C TYR A 67 10.81 -19.78 -6.38
N LEU A 68 10.89 -19.65 -5.05
CA LEU A 68 10.48 -18.45 -4.34
C LEU A 68 11.46 -17.29 -4.58
N TYR A 69 12.77 -17.55 -4.51
CA TYR A 69 13.82 -16.52 -4.57
C TYR A 69 14.57 -16.45 -5.91
N GLY A 70 14.45 -17.49 -6.74
CA GLY A 70 15.14 -17.61 -8.04
C GLY A 70 14.27 -17.22 -9.24
N ARG A 71 12.98 -16.91 -9.05
CA ARG A 71 12.16 -16.34 -10.13
C ARG A 71 12.64 -14.93 -10.46
N GLN A 72 13.18 -14.74 -11.66
CA GLN A 72 13.30 -13.42 -12.26
C GLN A 72 11.88 -12.93 -12.56
N ARG A 73 11.33 -12.13 -11.65
CA ARG A 73 10.09 -11.41 -11.93
C ARG A 73 10.49 -10.33 -12.92
N GLU A 74 10.16 -10.50 -14.19
CA GLU A 74 10.03 -9.34 -15.05
C GLU A 74 9.07 -8.40 -14.33
N HIS A 75 9.52 -7.17 -14.07
CA HIS A 75 8.64 -6.13 -13.59
C HIS A 75 7.56 -5.99 -14.67
N ARG A 76 6.43 -6.69 -14.49
CA ARG A 76 5.23 -6.50 -15.31
C ARG A 76 5.07 -5.00 -15.43
N ASP A 77 5.01 -4.54 -16.68
CA ASP A 77 5.00 -3.14 -17.08
C ASP A 77 4.64 -2.24 -15.92
N LEU A 78 5.58 -1.41 -15.48
CA LEU A 78 5.29 -0.28 -14.60
C LEU A 78 3.98 0.32 -15.11
N LYS A 79 2.87 0.10 -14.38
CA LYS A 79 1.63 0.83 -14.62
C LYS A 79 1.96 2.27 -14.28
N ARG A 80 2.46 2.98 -15.28
CA ARG A 80 2.74 4.40 -15.23
C ARG A 80 1.38 5.05 -15.13
N TRP A 81 1.01 5.43 -13.92
CA TRP A 81 -0.04 6.41 -13.72
C TRP A 81 0.50 7.75 -14.22
N THR A 82 0.45 7.94 -15.52
CA THR A 82 0.81 9.19 -16.17
C THR A 82 -0.42 10.07 -16.20
N LYS A 83 -0.37 11.18 -15.47
CA LYS A 83 -1.28 12.29 -15.71
C LYS A 83 -1.01 12.80 -17.13
N GLU A 84 -2.04 12.86 -17.96
CA GLU A 84 -1.97 13.51 -19.27
C GLU A 84 -1.50 14.96 -19.09
N VAL A 85 -0.45 15.33 -19.83
CA VAL A 85 0.05 16.71 -19.88
C VAL A 85 -0.95 17.53 -20.67
N LYS A 86 -1.40 18.66 -20.12
CA LYS A 86 -2.27 19.59 -20.82
C LYS A 86 -1.49 20.85 -21.19
N TYR A 87 -1.92 21.52 -22.26
CA TYR A 87 -1.31 22.79 -22.69
C TYR A 87 -1.17 23.82 -21.55
N ARG A 88 -2.20 23.88 -20.69
CA ARG A 88 -2.20 24.70 -19.47
C ARG A 88 -1.07 24.37 -18.48
N ASP A 89 -0.59 23.13 -18.43
CA ASP A 89 0.53 22.75 -17.55
C ASP A 89 1.86 23.35 -18.05
N VAL A 90 2.02 23.54 -19.37
CA VAL A 90 3.17 24.23 -19.98
C VAL A 90 3.10 25.73 -19.72
N ILE A 91 1.92 26.34 -19.89
CA ILE A 91 1.72 27.76 -19.59
C ILE A 91 1.98 28.04 -18.11
N ALA A 92 1.46 27.19 -17.22
CA ALA A 92 1.70 27.30 -15.77
C ALA A 92 3.17 27.31 -15.40
N ASP A 93 4.00 26.59 -16.15
CA ASP A 93 5.43 26.49 -15.93
C ASP A 93 6.19 27.71 -16.48
N TYR A 94 6.03 27.98 -17.78
CA TYR A 94 6.79 29.02 -18.47
C TYR A 94 6.31 30.44 -18.15
N LYS A 95 5.05 30.60 -17.74
CA LYS A 95 4.44 31.89 -17.38
C LYS A 95 4.18 32.04 -15.88
N ALA A 96 4.80 31.20 -15.04
CA ALA A 96 4.60 31.21 -13.58
C ALA A 96 4.73 32.60 -12.94
N LYS A 97 5.76 33.37 -13.33
CA LYS A 97 5.99 34.74 -12.82
C LYS A 97 4.88 35.71 -13.22
N GLU A 98 4.38 35.61 -14.44
CA GLU A 98 3.31 36.47 -14.96
C GLU A 98 1.98 36.14 -14.28
N ILE A 99 1.71 34.85 -14.04
CA ILE A 99 0.55 34.40 -13.27
C ILE A 99 0.62 34.92 -11.83
N SER A 100 1.77 34.80 -11.18
CA SER A 100 1.99 35.35 -9.83
C SER A 100 1.82 36.87 -9.81
N ALA A 101 2.32 37.58 -10.82
CA ALA A 101 2.16 39.03 -10.93
C ALA A 101 0.69 39.44 -11.16
N ALA A 102 -0.06 38.67 -11.95
CA ALA A 102 -1.49 38.88 -12.16
C ALA A 102 -2.31 38.69 -10.87
N MET A 103 -1.92 37.76 -10.00
CA MET A 103 -2.51 37.62 -8.67
C MET A 103 -2.10 38.72 -7.69
N ALA A 104 -0.81 39.06 -7.65
CA ALA A 104 -0.26 40.04 -6.69
C ALA A 104 -0.77 41.46 -6.91
N LYS A 105 -1.10 41.84 -8.16
CA LYS A 105 -1.66 43.17 -8.49
C LYS A 105 -3.15 43.34 -8.13
N GLY A 106 -3.76 42.38 -7.42
CA GLY A 106 -5.15 42.48 -6.94
C GLY A 106 -6.22 42.46 -8.03
N LYS A 107 -5.85 42.26 -9.30
CA LYS A 107 -6.80 42.24 -10.42
C LYS A 107 -7.60 40.94 -10.52
N ILE A 108 -7.07 39.83 -9.97
CA ILE A 108 -7.73 38.52 -10.05
C ILE A 108 -7.49 37.72 -8.77
N GLY A 109 -8.56 37.41 -8.05
CA GLY A 109 -8.50 36.76 -6.73
C GLY A 109 -8.24 35.25 -6.76
N THR A 110 -8.17 34.62 -7.94
CA THR A 110 -7.97 33.17 -8.06
C THR A 110 -6.87 32.84 -9.05
N TYR A 111 -6.13 31.74 -8.77
CA TYR A 111 -5.09 31.23 -9.67
C TYR A 111 -5.64 30.87 -11.05
N GLN A 112 -6.85 30.31 -11.09
CA GLN A 112 -7.52 29.94 -12.35
C GLN A 112 -7.87 31.18 -13.18
N GLY A 113 -8.33 32.25 -12.53
CA GLY A 113 -8.58 33.51 -13.22
C GLY A 113 -7.28 34.14 -13.73
N ALA A 114 -6.22 34.14 -12.92
CA ALA A 114 -4.92 34.66 -13.32
C ALA A 114 -4.30 33.87 -14.48
N MET A 115 -4.43 32.55 -14.46
CA MET A 115 -4.06 31.68 -15.57
C MET A 115 -4.81 32.05 -16.84
N LYS A 116 -6.14 32.17 -16.75
CA LYS A 116 -6.98 32.52 -17.89
C LYS A 116 -6.57 33.88 -18.47
N PHE A 117 -6.36 34.87 -17.62
CA PHE A 117 -5.90 36.18 -18.05
C PHE A 117 -4.56 36.12 -18.79
N VAL A 118 -3.60 35.35 -18.29
CA VAL A 118 -2.31 35.16 -18.98
C VAL A 118 -2.51 34.48 -20.33
N VAL A 119 -3.33 33.43 -20.41
CA VAL A 119 -3.67 32.73 -21.66
C VAL A 119 -4.29 33.69 -22.68
N ASP A 120 -5.27 34.48 -22.25
CA ASP A 120 -6.01 35.42 -23.11
C ASP A 120 -5.13 36.60 -23.60
N ASN A 121 -3.96 36.82 -22.99
CA ASN A 121 -3.02 37.90 -23.33
C ASN A 121 -1.69 37.39 -23.90
N LEU A 122 -1.61 36.12 -24.32
CA LEU A 122 -0.44 35.63 -25.05
C LEU A 122 -0.38 36.30 -26.42
N SER A 123 0.82 36.75 -26.81
CA SER A 123 1.05 37.13 -28.20
C SER A 123 1.05 35.90 -29.11
N ALA A 124 0.81 36.09 -30.41
CA ALA A 124 0.82 35.00 -31.39
C ALA A 124 2.19 34.27 -31.45
N GLU A 125 3.29 35.00 -31.20
CA GLU A 125 4.63 34.42 -31.13
C GLU A 125 4.81 33.54 -29.90
N GLU A 126 4.36 34.01 -28.73
CA GLU A 126 4.40 33.23 -27.49
C GLU A 126 3.51 32.00 -27.54
N GLU A 127 2.31 32.13 -28.11
CA GLU A 127 1.41 31.00 -28.30
C GLU A 127 2.05 29.92 -29.18
N LYS A 128 2.63 30.32 -30.31
CA LYS A 128 3.33 29.38 -31.21
C LYS A 128 4.51 28.69 -30.52
N MET A 129 5.29 29.44 -29.72
CA MET A 129 6.40 28.89 -28.95
C MET A 129 5.93 27.90 -27.88
N LEU A 130 4.90 28.24 -27.10
CA LEU A 130 4.36 27.38 -26.06
C LEU A 130 3.71 26.12 -26.64
N GLN A 131 3.02 26.22 -27.79
CA GLN A 131 2.48 25.05 -28.50
C GLN A 131 3.59 24.09 -28.97
N ALA A 132 4.72 24.63 -29.46
CA ALA A 132 5.86 23.81 -29.83
C ALA A 132 6.48 23.08 -28.61
N ILE A 133 6.56 23.75 -27.46
CA ILE A 133 7.01 23.14 -26.20
C ILE A 133 6.04 22.05 -25.75
N PHE A 134 4.73 22.32 -25.81
CA PHE A 134 3.70 21.34 -25.47
C PHE A 134 3.80 20.09 -26.34
N LYS A 135 3.95 20.27 -27.65
CA LYS A 135 4.21 19.14 -28.58
C LYS A 135 5.47 18.38 -28.17
N SER A 136 6.56 19.07 -27.85
CA SER A 136 7.79 18.41 -27.36
C SER A 136 7.57 17.63 -26.05
N TRP A 137 6.77 18.13 -25.12
CA TRP A 137 6.47 17.41 -23.87
C TRP A 137 5.61 16.18 -24.11
N THR A 138 4.70 16.23 -25.10
CA THR A 138 3.88 15.09 -25.50
C THR A 138 4.72 14.03 -26.22
N ASP A 139 5.59 14.45 -27.15
CA ASP A 139 6.38 13.54 -27.98
C ASP A 139 7.56 12.91 -27.21
N ASN A 140 8.27 13.71 -26.41
CA ASN A 140 9.52 13.31 -25.76
C ASN A 140 9.41 13.13 -24.23
N GLY A 141 8.23 13.42 -23.67
CA GLY A 141 7.99 13.44 -22.24
C GLY A 141 8.33 14.76 -21.54
N VAL A 142 7.73 14.96 -20.38
CA VAL A 142 7.95 16.15 -19.53
C VAL A 142 9.42 16.18 -19.05
N PRO A 143 10.08 17.35 -19.01
CA PRO A 143 11.44 17.46 -18.47
C PRO A 143 11.57 16.88 -17.06
N LEU A 144 12.66 16.14 -16.80
CA LEU A 144 12.86 15.42 -15.53
C LEU A 144 12.69 16.33 -14.30
N LYS A 145 13.28 17.53 -14.33
CA LYS A 145 13.17 18.50 -13.23
C LYS A 145 11.72 18.88 -12.93
N LYS A 146 10.89 18.97 -13.98
CA LYS A 146 9.46 19.27 -13.83
C LYS A 146 8.68 18.05 -13.34
N GLN A 147 9.03 16.84 -13.77
CA GLN A 147 8.46 15.62 -13.21
C GLN A 147 8.71 15.53 -11.69
N GLN A 148 9.94 15.85 -11.25
CA GLN A 148 10.31 15.89 -9.84
C GLN A 148 9.50 16.94 -9.05
N GLU A 149 9.33 18.15 -9.60
CA GLU A 149 8.50 19.19 -8.97
C GLU A 149 7.03 18.75 -8.84
N ILE A 150 6.46 18.15 -9.89
CA ILE A 150 5.08 17.64 -9.90
C ILE A 150 4.93 16.52 -8.86
N ALA A 151 5.87 15.58 -8.83
CA ALA A 151 5.88 14.49 -7.86
C ALA A 151 5.97 15.00 -6.42
N ALA A 152 6.84 15.98 -6.15
CA ALA A 152 6.96 16.60 -4.84
C ALA A 152 5.69 17.35 -4.42
N ARG A 153 5.03 18.06 -5.35
CA ARG A 153 3.84 18.86 -5.04
C ARG A 153 2.57 18.03 -4.89
N TYR A 154 2.38 17.01 -5.74
CA TYR A 154 1.11 16.29 -5.86
C TYR A 154 1.19 14.82 -5.47
N GLY A 155 2.37 14.23 -5.32
CA GLY A 155 2.54 12.81 -5.02
C GLY A 155 1.79 12.38 -3.78
N ALA A 156 1.88 13.17 -2.70
CA ALA A 156 1.15 12.93 -1.46
C ALA A 156 -0.38 12.83 -1.67
N ARG A 157 -0.95 13.75 -2.46
CA ARG A 157 -2.39 13.75 -2.75
C ARG A 157 -2.80 12.54 -3.58
N TYR A 158 -2.03 12.20 -4.61
CA TYR A 158 -2.30 11.02 -5.44
C TYR A 158 -2.25 9.73 -4.64
N ILE A 159 -1.29 9.60 -3.73
CA ILE A 159 -1.16 8.43 -2.86
C ILE A 159 -2.37 8.33 -1.92
N ARG A 160 -2.83 9.46 -1.37
CA ARG A 160 -4.06 9.51 -0.57
C ARG A 160 -5.28 9.06 -1.37
N GLU A 161 -5.51 9.66 -2.53
CA GLU A 161 -6.64 9.33 -3.43
C GLU A 161 -6.61 7.84 -3.82
N PHE A 162 -5.43 7.28 -4.05
CA PHE A 162 -5.25 5.85 -4.31
C PHE A 162 -5.67 5.00 -3.10
N THR A 163 -5.16 5.32 -1.90
CA THR A 163 -5.51 4.58 -0.68
C THR A 163 -7.01 4.66 -0.39
N ASP A 164 -7.61 5.84 -0.56
CA ASP A 164 -9.05 6.06 -0.39
C ASP A 164 -9.87 5.20 -1.37
N HIS A 165 -9.44 5.15 -2.64
CA HIS A 165 -10.09 4.34 -3.66
C HIS A 165 -9.98 2.83 -3.38
N MET A 166 -8.80 2.36 -2.95
CA MET A 166 -8.56 0.96 -2.59
C MET A 166 -9.40 0.54 -1.37
N LEU A 167 -9.54 1.42 -0.38
CA LEU A 167 -10.37 1.16 0.78
C LEU A 167 -11.85 1.11 0.39
N ALA A 168 -12.34 2.11 -0.34
CA ALA A 168 -13.75 2.22 -0.70
C ALA A 168 -14.22 1.10 -1.65
N THR A 169 -13.36 0.68 -2.58
CA THR A 169 -13.74 -0.29 -3.63
C THR A 169 -13.46 -1.72 -3.21
N CYS A 170 -12.36 -1.94 -2.48
CA CYS A 170 -11.84 -3.28 -2.21
C CYS A 170 -11.76 -3.61 -0.71
N GLY A 171 -12.05 -2.66 0.19
CA GLY A 171 -11.82 -2.84 1.63
C GLY A 171 -10.34 -2.96 2.00
N ILE A 172 -9.42 -2.56 1.10
CA ILE A 172 -7.98 -2.73 1.29
C ILE A 172 -7.40 -1.47 1.95
N SER A 173 -6.71 -1.65 3.07
CA SER A 173 -5.91 -0.60 3.69
C SER A 173 -4.47 -0.63 3.15
N CYS A 174 -3.95 0.53 2.74
CA CYS A 174 -2.62 0.66 2.15
C CYS A 174 -1.73 1.59 2.97
N VAL A 175 -0.50 1.15 3.24
CA VAL A 175 0.60 2.01 3.65
C VAL A 175 1.54 2.16 2.46
N VAL A 176 1.83 3.40 2.07
CA VAL A 176 2.67 3.69 0.90
C VAL A 176 3.93 4.40 1.35
N ILE A 177 5.07 3.80 1.04
CA ILE A 177 6.39 4.41 1.24
C ILE A 177 6.90 4.82 -0.14
N ALA A 178 7.04 6.12 -0.34
CA ALA A 178 7.57 6.70 -1.56
C ALA A 178 8.93 7.32 -1.28
N SER A 179 9.91 7.10 -2.16
CA SER A 179 11.16 7.84 -2.16
C SER A 179 11.31 8.53 -3.50
N SER A 180 11.68 9.81 -3.48
CA SER A 180 11.83 10.65 -4.66
C SER A 180 13.08 11.51 -4.53
N VAL A 181 13.58 11.98 -5.68
CA VAL A 181 14.63 13.00 -5.72
C VAL A 181 13.96 14.33 -6.00
N THR A 182 14.20 15.31 -5.14
CA THR A 182 13.67 16.67 -5.26
C THR A 182 14.40 17.44 -6.36
N ALA A 183 13.87 18.60 -6.75
CA ALA A 183 14.44 19.40 -7.84
C ALA A 183 15.84 19.95 -7.55
N ASP A 184 16.26 19.99 -6.28
CA ASP A 184 17.59 20.33 -5.78
C ASP A 184 18.50 19.10 -5.58
N GLY A 185 18.06 17.91 -5.99
CA GLY A 185 18.85 16.68 -5.95
C GLY A 185 18.86 15.95 -4.61
N GLN A 186 18.12 16.42 -3.60
CA GLN A 186 18.01 15.76 -2.31
C GLN A 186 17.04 14.57 -2.39
N ARG A 187 17.26 13.55 -1.56
CA ARG A 187 16.35 12.41 -1.45
C ARG A 187 15.26 12.73 -0.43
N ALA A 188 14.01 12.83 -0.88
CA ALA A 188 12.84 12.93 -0.03
C ALA A 188 12.17 11.56 0.10
N THR A 189 12.01 11.09 1.34
CA THR A 189 11.23 9.88 1.64
C THR A 189 9.95 10.30 2.34
N LEU A 190 8.83 9.82 1.82
CA LEU A 190 7.49 10.11 2.29
C LEU A 190 6.85 8.79 2.73
N LEU A 191 6.42 8.74 3.98
CA LEU A 191 5.54 7.70 4.49
C LEU A 191 4.13 8.25 4.45
N HIS A 192 3.26 7.54 3.73
CA HIS A 192 1.84 7.83 3.64
C HIS A 192 1.07 6.71 4.30
N ASP A 193 0.54 7.02 5.46
CA ASP A 193 -0.22 6.12 6.30
C ASP A 193 -1.51 6.83 6.72
N TYR A 194 -2.59 6.45 6.05
CA TYR A 194 -3.90 7.09 6.20
C TYR A 194 -4.85 6.28 7.10
N LEU A 195 -4.39 5.14 7.62
CA LEU A 195 -5.20 4.30 8.51
C LEU A 195 -5.70 5.00 9.77
N PRO A 196 -4.92 5.86 10.44
CA PRO A 196 -5.41 6.62 11.58
C PRO A 196 -6.65 7.47 11.25
N GLU A 197 -6.77 7.97 10.02
CA GLU A 197 -7.93 8.75 9.57
C GLU A 197 -9.21 7.91 9.50
N TYR A 198 -9.08 6.62 9.19
CA TYR A 198 -10.17 5.64 9.11
C TYR A 198 -10.37 4.86 10.42
N GLY A 199 -9.62 5.21 11.47
CA GLY A 199 -9.70 4.60 12.78
C GLY A 199 -8.98 3.27 12.94
N GLY A 200 -8.15 2.90 11.97
CA GLY A 200 -7.15 1.85 12.13
C GLY A 200 -5.90 2.37 12.84
N ARG A 201 -5.00 1.43 13.20
CA ARG A 201 -3.69 1.75 13.77
C ARG A 201 -2.68 1.96 12.64
N GLY A 202 -2.04 3.12 12.62
CA GLY A 202 -1.01 3.43 11.62
C GLY A 202 0.28 2.63 11.83
N LEU A 203 1.07 2.49 10.78
CA LEU A 203 2.41 1.90 10.79
C LEU A 203 3.33 2.61 11.80
N VAL A 204 3.31 3.94 11.88
CA VAL A 204 4.18 4.67 12.83
C VAL A 204 3.74 4.42 14.27
N ASP A 205 2.44 4.33 14.51
CA ASP A 205 1.90 4.07 15.85
C ASP A 205 2.16 2.63 16.28
N ALA A 206 2.05 1.68 15.35
CA ALA A 206 2.31 0.26 15.60
C ALA A 206 3.80 -0.06 15.70
N VAL A 207 4.64 0.64 14.94
CA VAL A 207 6.08 0.40 14.85
C VAL A 207 6.84 1.74 14.85
N PRO A 208 7.01 2.39 16.01
CA PRO A 208 7.65 3.71 16.10
C PRO A 208 9.09 3.74 15.56
N ASN A 209 9.80 2.61 15.64
CA ASN A 209 11.16 2.42 15.15
C ASN A 209 11.22 1.75 13.76
N TYR A 210 10.17 1.86 12.93
CA TYR A 210 10.10 1.19 11.62
C TYR A 210 11.30 1.49 10.69
N LYS A 211 11.99 2.63 10.89
CA LYS A 211 13.17 3.03 10.13
C LYS A 211 14.43 2.25 10.49
N ASP A 212 14.49 1.71 11.71
CA ASP A 212 15.67 1.03 12.26
C ASP A 212 15.56 -0.50 12.14
N VAL A 213 14.41 -1.00 11.69
CA VAL A 213 14.15 -2.43 11.47
C VAL A 213 14.03 -2.74 9.99
N LYS A 214 14.21 -4.01 9.62
CA LYS A 214 13.91 -4.46 8.26
C LYS A 214 12.44 -4.22 7.96
N MET A 215 12.13 -3.71 6.77
CA MET A 215 10.75 -3.42 6.36
C MET A 215 9.82 -4.62 6.53
N SER A 216 10.29 -5.84 6.24
CA SER A 216 9.50 -7.06 6.48
C SER A 216 9.13 -7.27 7.95
N ALA A 217 10.01 -6.91 8.89
CA ALA A 217 9.73 -6.98 10.31
C ALA A 217 8.75 -5.88 10.74
N ALA A 218 8.93 -4.65 10.22
CA ALA A 218 7.98 -3.56 10.46
C ALA A 218 6.56 -3.91 9.96
N MET A 219 6.43 -4.47 8.75
CA MET A 219 5.14 -4.86 8.19
C MET A 219 4.47 -5.98 8.99
N ASN A 220 5.22 -7.00 9.42
CA ASN A 220 4.69 -8.07 10.26
C ASN A 220 4.24 -7.54 11.64
N SER A 221 5.03 -6.68 12.28
CA SER A 221 4.64 -6.07 13.56
C SER A 221 3.41 -5.17 13.42
N TRP A 222 3.29 -4.46 12.30
CA TRP A 222 2.11 -3.66 12.01
C TRP A 222 0.86 -4.51 11.75
N GLU A 223 0.98 -5.61 11.00
CA GLU A 223 -0.12 -6.57 10.80
C GLU A 223 -0.61 -7.19 12.12
N LEU A 224 0.31 -7.61 12.99
CA LEU A 224 -0.03 -8.16 14.30
C LEU A 224 -0.64 -7.13 15.26
N SER A 225 -0.44 -5.84 15.00
CA SER A 225 -1.00 -4.77 15.84
C SER A 225 -2.51 -4.57 15.67
N PHE A 226 -3.13 -5.15 14.64
CA PHE A 226 -4.58 -5.11 14.44
C PHE A 226 -5.35 -5.95 15.47
N ASP A 227 -4.70 -6.96 16.06
CA ASP A 227 -5.28 -7.79 17.13
C ASP A 227 -5.17 -7.12 18.51
N GLU A 228 -4.42 -6.02 18.63
CA GLU A 228 -4.30 -5.25 19.86
C GLU A 228 -5.41 -4.18 19.96
N PRO A 229 -5.96 -3.92 21.16
CA PRO A 229 -6.96 -2.87 21.35
C PRO A 229 -6.39 -1.54 20.84
N ALA A 230 -7.15 -0.80 20.02
CA ALA A 230 -6.70 0.48 19.49
C ALA A 230 -6.21 1.38 20.63
N PRO A 231 -5.05 2.06 20.50
CA PRO A 231 -4.63 3.02 21.50
C PRO A 231 -5.75 4.05 21.67
N PRO A 232 -6.04 4.52 22.89
CA PRO A 232 -7.06 5.52 23.10
C PRO A 232 -6.77 6.72 22.20
N LYS A 233 -7.68 7.02 21.25
CA LYS A 233 -7.50 8.14 20.32
C LYS A 233 -7.45 9.43 21.11
N VAL A 234 -6.34 10.15 21.03
CA VAL A 234 -6.21 11.51 21.55
C VAL A 234 -6.06 12.47 20.38
N VAL A 235 -7.06 13.33 20.18
CA VAL A 235 -6.92 14.55 19.36
C VAL A 235 -7.42 15.71 20.20
N LYS A 236 -6.49 16.58 20.64
CA LYS A 236 -6.72 17.74 21.51
C LYS A 236 -7.32 17.46 22.91
N GLY A 237 -7.00 16.31 23.51
CA GLY A 237 -7.29 16.08 24.94
C GLY A 237 -8.77 15.95 25.33
N GLN A 238 -9.68 15.67 24.39
CA GLN A 238 -11.05 15.29 24.76
C GLN A 238 -11.48 13.98 24.08
N PRO A 239 -12.11 13.06 24.83
CA PRO A 239 -12.65 11.82 24.29
C PRO A 239 -13.77 12.12 23.30
N ARG A 240 -13.80 11.39 22.17
CA ARG A 240 -15.02 11.33 21.35
C ARG A 240 -16.06 10.53 22.11
N ILE A 241 -17.04 11.22 22.69
CA ILE A 241 -18.23 10.57 23.23
C ILE A 241 -19.17 10.31 22.04
N LEU A 242 -19.56 9.06 21.83
CA LEU A 242 -20.65 8.72 20.92
C LEU A 242 -21.93 9.34 21.50
N VAL A 243 -22.55 10.23 20.72
CA VAL A 243 -23.79 10.91 21.10
C VAL A 243 -24.91 10.25 20.31
N GLU A 244 -25.89 9.71 21.02
CA GLU A 244 -27.09 9.16 20.39
C GLU A 244 -28.20 10.20 20.42
N MET A 245 -29.07 10.17 19.41
CA MET A 245 -30.20 11.08 19.31
C MET A 245 -31.45 10.29 19.67
N ASN A 246 -32.14 10.67 20.73
CA ASN A 246 -33.35 9.97 21.15
C ASN A 246 -34.51 10.20 20.16
N ASP A 247 -35.62 9.48 20.35
CA ASP A 247 -36.79 9.54 19.46
C ASP A 247 -37.45 10.93 19.37
N LYS A 248 -37.08 11.87 20.26
CA LYS A 248 -37.49 13.28 20.22
C LYS A 248 -36.45 14.21 19.56
N LYS A 249 -35.44 13.64 18.90
CA LYS A 249 -34.30 14.33 18.27
C LYS A 249 -33.41 15.14 19.22
N GLN A 250 -33.35 14.76 20.50
CA GLN A 250 -32.43 15.37 21.47
C GLN A 250 -31.18 14.51 21.64
N LEU A 251 -30.02 15.17 21.72
CA LEU A 251 -28.73 14.51 21.92
C LEU A 251 -28.59 14.00 23.36
N MET A 252 -28.23 12.73 23.50
CA MET A 252 -28.01 12.00 24.75
C MET A 252 -26.59 11.42 24.77
N TYR A 253 -25.93 11.50 25.92
CA TYR A 253 -24.62 10.89 26.16
C TYR A 253 -24.81 9.59 26.94
N PRO A 254 -24.21 8.47 26.53
CA PRO A 254 -24.27 7.24 27.32
C PRO A 254 -23.42 7.39 28.59
N GLU A 255 -23.94 6.93 29.73
CA GLU A 255 -23.12 6.76 30.93
C GLU A 255 -22.10 5.63 30.68
N TYR A 256 -20.84 5.93 30.98
CA TYR A 256 -19.73 4.99 30.77
C TYR A 256 -19.82 3.80 31.74
N ASP A 257 -20.09 2.60 31.22
CA ASP A 257 -20.08 1.34 31.99
C ASP A 257 -18.87 0.45 31.63
N PRO A 258 -17.92 0.25 32.54
CA PRO A 258 -16.74 -0.60 32.32
C PRO A 258 -17.01 -2.12 32.28
N LYS A 259 -18.25 -2.59 32.49
CA LYS A 259 -18.61 -4.03 32.42
C LYS A 259 -18.99 -4.55 31.03
N TRP A 260 -18.88 -3.72 29.99
CA TRP A 260 -19.39 -3.95 28.63
C TRP A 260 -18.72 -5.07 27.79
N HIS A 261 -17.98 -6.01 28.41
CA HIS A 261 -16.84 -6.65 27.74
C HIS A 261 -16.76 -8.18 27.60
N SER A 262 -17.84 -8.97 27.73
CA SER A 262 -17.73 -10.39 27.31
C SER A 262 -19.00 -11.00 26.73
N ASP A 263 -20.12 -10.89 27.44
CA ASP A 263 -21.30 -11.68 27.08
C ASP A 263 -22.21 -10.94 26.11
N THR A 264 -22.35 -9.62 26.26
CA THR A 264 -23.16 -8.77 25.39
C THR A 264 -22.61 -8.70 23.96
N LYS A 265 -21.27 -8.73 23.77
CA LYS A 265 -20.65 -8.77 22.43
C LYS A 265 -20.89 -10.11 21.73
N LYS A 266 -20.88 -11.23 22.46
CA LYS A 266 -21.21 -12.55 21.91
C LYS A 266 -22.67 -12.64 21.50
N THR A 267 -23.57 -12.04 22.29
CA THR A 267 -25.00 -11.95 21.97
C THR A 267 -25.24 -11.05 20.75
N LEU A 268 -24.63 -9.87 20.70
CA LEU A 268 -24.79 -8.94 19.57
C LEU A 268 -24.26 -9.52 18.25
N VAL A 269 -23.08 -10.16 18.26
CA VAL A 269 -22.54 -10.83 17.06
C VAL A 269 -23.42 -11.99 16.63
N ARG A 270 -23.95 -12.78 17.57
CA ARG A 270 -24.90 -13.85 17.29
C ARG A 270 -26.20 -13.32 16.67
N ASP A 271 -26.74 -12.23 17.20
CA ASP A 271 -27.98 -11.62 16.73
C ASP A 271 -27.82 -11.00 15.33
N ILE A 272 -26.67 -10.36 15.06
CA ILE A 272 -26.32 -9.84 13.73
C ILE A 272 -26.16 -10.98 12.73
N VAL A 273 -25.48 -12.08 13.09
CA VAL A 273 -25.32 -13.24 12.21
C VAL A 273 -26.67 -13.90 11.92
N ASN A 274 -27.53 -14.05 12.93
CA ASN A 274 -28.87 -14.60 12.78
C ASN A 274 -29.79 -13.70 11.93
N ALA A 275 -29.70 -12.38 12.09
CA ALA A 275 -30.49 -11.43 11.30
C ALA A 275 -29.98 -11.28 9.85
N THR A 276 -28.68 -11.44 9.62
CA THR A 276 -28.04 -11.23 8.31
C THR A 276 -28.05 -12.50 7.46
N TYR A 277 -27.91 -13.67 8.07
CA TYR A 277 -27.79 -14.96 7.38
C TYR A 277 -28.91 -15.95 7.70
N GLY A 278 -29.75 -15.68 8.71
CA GLY A 278 -30.92 -16.49 9.06
C GLY A 278 -32.17 -16.06 8.29
N GLY A 279 -32.23 -16.38 6.99
CA GLY A 279 -33.49 -16.39 6.24
C GLY A 279 -34.42 -17.54 6.69
N PRO A 280 -35.72 -17.50 6.32
CA PRO A 280 -36.79 -18.20 7.04
C PRO A 280 -36.65 -19.71 6.99
N VAL A 281 -36.55 -20.33 8.16
CA VAL A 281 -36.98 -21.73 8.31
C VAL A 281 -38.51 -21.70 8.21
N HIS A 282 -39.04 -22.00 7.02
CA HIS A 282 -40.44 -22.45 6.92
C HIS A 282 -40.55 -23.76 7.70
N GLU A 283 -40.98 -23.61 8.94
CA GLU A 283 -41.99 -24.36 9.70
C GLU A 283 -42.13 -25.90 9.53
N LEU A 284 -42.31 -26.52 10.71
CA LEU A 284 -43.05 -27.75 11.00
C LEU A 284 -42.28 -29.08 10.89
N ALA A 285 -41.82 -29.60 12.02
CA ALA A 285 -42.70 -30.40 12.89
C ALA A 285 -41.86 -31.10 13.97
N ARG A 286 -42.13 -30.79 15.25
CA ARG A 286 -42.23 -31.81 16.29
C ARG A 286 -43.18 -31.29 17.35
N VAL A 287 -44.43 -31.71 17.16
CA VAL A 287 -45.42 -31.83 18.22
C VAL A 287 -44.83 -32.73 19.32
N THR A 288 -45.16 -32.30 20.52
CA THR A 288 -44.96 -32.85 21.87
C THR A 288 -44.80 -34.37 22.02
N GLU A 289 -44.00 -34.73 23.01
CA GLU A 289 -44.10 -35.98 23.78
C GLU A 289 -45.56 -36.17 24.25
N ASP A 290 -46.12 -37.34 23.93
CA ASP A 290 -46.52 -38.37 24.90
C ASP A 290 -45.89 -39.69 24.47
#